data_AF-A0A7V4UFD0-F1
#
_entry.id   AF-A0A7V4UFD0-F1
#
_cell.length_a   1.000
_cell.length_b   1.000
_cell.length_c   1.000
_cell.angle_alpha   90.00
_cell.angle_beta   90.00
_cell.angle_gamma   90.00
#
_symmetry.space_group_name_H-M   'P 1'
#
loop_
_entity.id
_entity.type
_entity.pdbx_description
1 polymer ?
#
loop_
_entity_poly.entity_id
_entity_poly.type
_entity_poly.pdbx_seq_one_letter_code
_entity_poly.pdbx_strand_id
1 'polypeptide(L)'
;RRNREVAMQQLEANFANELNTLPGMRGSLWAAFNAVSEFADHERVFRGRSDLARRENRLDSIWFGSSNQLKQRAYSAALTLAGVN
;
A
#
# COMPACT_ATOMS: atom_id res chain seq x y z
N ARG A 1 -18.79 4.00 0.45
CA ARG A 1 -18.76 3.25 -0.83
C ARG A 1 -17.72 3.84 -1.80
N ARG A 2 -17.88 5.09 -2.28
CA ARG A 2 -16.93 5.78 -3.18
C ARG A 2 -15.45 5.72 -2.76
N ASN A 3 -15.12 5.94 -1.47
CA ASN A 3 -13.72 5.90 -1.01
C ASN A 3 -13.08 4.51 -1.12
N ARG A 4 -13.87 3.43 -1.04
CA ARG A 4 -13.35 2.06 -1.20
C ARG A 4 -13.09 1.76 -2.67
N GLU A 5 -13.98 2.18 -3.56
CA GLU A 5 -13.82 2.01 -5.01
C GLU A 5 -12.55 2.70 -5.50
N VAL A 6 -12.32 3.96 -5.10
CA VAL A 6 -11.09 4.69 -5.46
C VAL A 6 -9.84 3.99 -4.93
N ALA A 7 -9.87 3.50 -3.68
CA ALA A 7 -8.75 2.74 -3.12
C ALA A 7 -8.48 1.45 -3.90
N MET A 8 -9.52 0.71 -4.30
CA MET A 8 -9.36 -0.50 -5.10
C MET A 8 -8.79 -0.20 -6.50
N GLN A 9 -9.28 0.85 -7.16
CA GLN A 9 -8.75 1.29 -8.45
C GLN A 9 -7.27 1.64 -8.37
N GLN A 10 -6.86 2.33 -7.30
CA GLN A 10 -5.46 2.67 -7.11
C GLN A 10 -4.60 1.43 -6.85
N LEU A 11 -5.09 0.48 -6.04
CA LEU A 11 -4.40 -0.79 -5.82
C LEU A 11 -4.24 -1.61 -7.11
N GLU A 12 -5.28 -1.65 -7.95
CA GLU A 12 -5.24 -2.30 -9.27
C GLU A 12 -4.21 -1.63 -10.18
N ALA A 13 -4.18 -0.29 -10.21
CA ALA A 13 -3.19 0.48 -10.97
C ALA A 13 -1.77 0.19 -10.49
N ASN A 14 -1.54 0.15 -9.18
CA ASN A 14 -0.23 -0.15 -8.61
C ASN A 14 0.21 -1.58 -8.89
N PHE A 15 -0.71 -2.54 -8.84
CA PHE A 15 -0.42 -3.93 -9.17
C PHE A 15 -0.05 -4.12 -10.64
N ALA A 16 -0.68 -3.34 -11.52
CA ALA A 16 -0.39 -3.30 -12.95
C ALA A 16 0.81 -2.41 -13.33
N ASN A 17 1.42 -1.69 -12.37
CA ASN A 17 2.54 -0.80 -12.62
C ASN A 17 3.74 -1.56 -13.25
N GLU A 18 4.49 -0.90 -14.12
CA GLU A 18 5.66 -1.47 -14.79
C GLU A 18 6.70 -2.05 -13.80
N LEU A 19 6.88 -1.42 -12.65
CA LEU A 19 7.79 -1.87 -11.59
C LEU A 19 7.29 -3.13 -10.87
N ASN A 20 5.99 -3.40 -10.89
CA ASN A 20 5.37 -4.60 -10.32
C ASN A 20 5.12 -5.71 -11.36
N THR A 21 5.36 -5.44 -12.64
CA THR A 21 5.11 -6.38 -13.76
C THR A 21 6.39 -6.86 -14.44
N LEU A 22 7.54 -6.72 -13.77
CA LEU A 22 8.84 -7.28 -14.18
C LEU A 22 8.81 -8.81 -14.29
N PRO A 23 9.66 -9.43 -15.14
CA PRO A 23 9.80 -10.89 -15.21
C PRO A 23 10.08 -11.50 -13.83
N GLY A 24 9.33 -12.54 -13.45
CA GLY A 24 9.42 -13.18 -12.13
C GLY A 24 8.64 -12.48 -11.01
N MET A 25 8.20 -11.23 -11.20
CA MET A 25 7.34 -10.51 -10.23
C MET A 25 5.88 -10.41 -10.66
N ARG A 26 5.60 -10.35 -11.97
CA ARG A 26 4.25 -10.16 -12.49
C ARG A 26 3.27 -11.20 -11.93
N GLY A 27 2.17 -10.74 -11.36
CA GLY A 27 1.13 -11.60 -10.81
C GLY A 27 1.49 -12.25 -9.47
N SER A 28 2.68 -11.98 -8.92
CA SER A 28 3.11 -12.56 -7.66
C SER A 28 2.47 -11.88 -6.45
N LEU A 29 2.46 -12.59 -5.31
CA LEU A 29 2.08 -12.02 -4.03
C LEU A 29 3.03 -10.91 -3.57
N TRP A 30 4.28 -10.92 -4.03
CA TRP A 30 5.24 -9.84 -3.82
C TRP A 30 4.80 -8.54 -4.53
N ALA A 31 4.38 -8.64 -5.79
CA ALA A 31 3.81 -7.50 -6.52
C ALA A 31 2.52 -6.98 -5.86
N ALA A 32 1.68 -7.87 -5.34
CA ALA A 32 0.47 -7.49 -4.61
C ALA A 32 0.80 -6.73 -3.31
N PHE A 33 1.80 -7.20 -2.55
CA PHE A 33 2.28 -6.52 -1.35
C PHE A 33 2.88 -5.13 -1.66
N ASN A 34 3.69 -5.02 -2.71
CA ASN A 34 4.25 -3.74 -3.14
C ASN A 34 3.15 -2.75 -3.55
N ALA A 35 2.11 -3.22 -4.26
CA ALA A 35 0.97 -2.39 -4.64
C ALA A 35 0.24 -1.80 -3.42
N VAL A 36 0.06 -2.60 -2.36
CA VAL A 36 -0.51 -2.13 -1.09
C VAL A 36 0.42 -1.16 -0.38
N SER A 37 1.74 -1.41 -0.41
CA SER A 37 2.72 -0.54 0.24
C SER A 37 2.79 0.83 -0.42
N GLU A 38 2.79 0.89 -1.75
CA GLU A 38 2.72 2.15 -2.52
C GLU A 38 1.45 2.93 -2.15
N PHE A 39 0.29 2.25 -2.13
CA PHE A 39 -0.96 2.88 -1.73
C PHE A 39 -0.90 3.42 -0.30
N ALA A 40 -0.47 2.58 0.64
CA ALA A 40 -0.44 2.88 2.06
C ALA A 40 0.47 4.08 2.36
N ASP A 41 1.64 4.11 1.72
CA ASP A 41 2.67 5.07 2.05
C ASP A 41 2.56 6.32 1.18
N HIS A 42 2.18 6.26 -0.09
CA HIS A 42 2.27 7.40 -1.02
C HIS A 42 0.93 8.00 -1.44
N GLU A 43 -0.14 7.23 -1.53
CA GLU A 43 -1.37 7.67 -2.22
C GLU A 43 -2.54 7.95 -1.28
N ARG A 44 -2.43 7.51 -0.02
CA ARG A 44 -3.40 7.86 1.01
C ARG A 44 -3.38 9.36 1.29
N VAL A 45 -4.58 9.93 1.36
CA VAL A 45 -4.77 11.34 1.66
C VAL A 45 -4.63 11.58 3.17
N PHE A 46 -3.61 12.33 3.55
CA PHE A 46 -3.41 12.84 4.90
C PHE A 46 -3.90 14.28 4.99
N ARG A 47 -4.54 14.64 6.11
CA ARG A 47 -5.00 16.01 6.38
C ARG A 47 -4.05 16.68 7.36
N GLY A 48 -3.88 17.99 7.24
CA GLY A 48 -3.05 18.80 8.10
C GLY A 48 -3.37 20.28 7.90
N ARG A 49 -3.15 21.11 8.92
CA ARG A 49 -3.40 22.56 8.86
C ARG A 49 -2.35 23.31 8.02
N SER A 50 -1.24 22.66 7.70
CA SER A 50 -0.16 23.15 6.85
C SER A 50 0.42 21.98 6.05
N ASP A 51 1.26 22.28 5.06
CA ASP A 51 1.96 21.25 4.29
C ASP A 51 2.95 20.45 5.15
N LEU A 52 3.62 21.12 6.10
CA LEU A 52 4.50 20.45 7.07
C LEU A 52 3.70 19.46 7.93
N ALA A 53 2.60 19.91 8.54
CA ALA A 53 1.76 19.05 9.36
C ALA A 53 1.18 17.86 8.55
N ARG A 54 0.88 18.06 7.27
CA ARG A 54 0.44 16.96 6.38
C ARG A 54 1.54 15.91 6.18
N ARG A 55 2.78 16.35 6.00
CA ARG A 55 3.94 15.46 5.82
C ARG A 55 4.28 14.71 7.12
N GLU A 56 4.21 15.38 8.26
CA GLU A 56 4.38 14.76 9.59
C GLU A 56 3.31 13.70 9.84
N ASN A 57 2.03 14.02 9.63
CA ASN A 57 0.94 13.05 9.78
C ASN A 57 1.08 11.84 8.85
N ARG A 58 1.57 12.05 7.62
CA ARG A 58 1.90 10.96 6.70
C ARG A 58 3.03 10.09 7.26
N LEU A 59 4.13 10.70 7.69
CA LEU A 59 5.30 9.99 8.22
C LEU A 59 4.95 9.16 9.45
N ASP A 60 4.21 9.74 10.40
CA ASP A 60 3.72 9.04 11.58
C ASP A 60 2.83 7.85 11.20
N SER A 61 1.95 8.00 10.21
CA SER A 61 1.12 6.89 9.72
C SER A 61 1.96 5.78 9.08
N ILE A 62 3.01 6.14 8.33
CA ILE A 62 3.93 5.21 7.66
C ILE A 62 4.72 4.40 8.68
N TRP A 63 5.22 5.03 9.74
CA TRP A 63 6.08 4.38 10.74
C TRP A 63 5.29 3.67 11.84
N PHE A 64 4.26 4.31 12.38
CA PHE A 64 3.63 3.87 13.62
C PHE A 64 2.12 3.69 13.50
N GLY A 65 1.48 4.33 12.53
CA GLY A 65 0.03 4.39 12.42
C GLY A 65 -0.58 3.40 11.42
N SER A 66 -1.68 3.86 10.83
CA SER A 66 -2.56 3.01 10.02
C SER A 66 -1.92 2.49 8.73
N SER A 67 -0.98 3.22 8.13
CA SER A 67 -0.28 2.76 6.92
C SER A 67 0.69 1.63 7.28
N ASN A 68 1.42 1.76 8.39
CA ASN A 68 2.23 0.67 8.94
C ASN A 68 1.41 -0.60 9.15
N GLN A 69 0.28 -0.49 9.87
CA GLN A 69 -0.60 -1.63 10.14
C GLN A 69 -1.13 -2.27 8.84
N LEU A 70 -1.48 -1.46 7.84
CA LEU A 70 -1.99 -1.96 6.56
C LEU A 70 -0.93 -2.78 5.82
N LYS A 71 0.29 -2.26 5.66
CA LYS A 71 1.36 -3.01 4.98
C LYS A 71 1.78 -4.26 5.76
N GLN A 72 1.82 -4.21 7.09
CA GLN A 72 2.08 -5.40 7.92
C GLN A 72 1.03 -6.50 7.69
N ARG A 73 -0.26 -6.14 7.69
CA ARG A 73 -1.35 -7.10 7.40
C ARG A 73 -1.27 -7.66 5.99
N ALA A 74 -0.97 -6.82 5.01
CA ALA A 74 -0.80 -7.26 3.61
C ALA A 74 0.38 -8.23 3.48
N TYR A 75 1.49 -7.97 4.15
CA TYR A 75 2.65 -8.86 4.19
C TYR A 75 2.30 -10.21 4.82
N SER A 76 1.67 -10.22 6.00
CA SER A 76 1.23 -11.47 6.65
C SER A 76 0.25 -12.27 5.78
N ALA A 77 -0.68 -11.59 5.10
CA ALA A 77 -1.60 -12.23 4.17
C ALA A 77 -0.86 -12.83 2.97
N ALA A 78 0.12 -12.13 2.40
CA ALA A 78 0.95 -12.63 1.31
C ALA A 78 1.74 -13.89 1.73
N LEU A 79 2.35 -13.90 2.92
CA LEU A 79 3.06 -15.09 3.43
C LEU A 79 2.11 -16.27 3.64
N THR A 80 0.93 -16.01 4.19
CA THR A 80 -0.10 -17.05 4.39
C THR A 80 -0.54 -17.65 3.05
N LEU A 81 -0.81 -16.80 2.04
CA LEU A 81 -1.21 -17.26 0.71
C LEU A 81 -0.09 -17.99 -0.05
N ALA A 82 1.16 -17.64 0.21
CA ALA A 82 2.32 -18.34 -0.33
C ALA A 82 2.61 -19.68 0.38
N GLY A 83 1.96 -19.96 1.52
CA GLY A 83 2.19 -21.18 2.30
C GLY A 83 3.54 -21.20 3.01
N VAL A 84 4.09 -20.04 3.35
CA VAL A 84 5.41 -19.88 3.99
C VAL A 84 5.32 -19.23 5.38
N ASN A 85 4.14 -19.31 6.00
CA ASN A 85 3.85 -18.82 7.35
C ASN A 85 3.64 -19.98 8.32
#